data_AF-A0A257GW02-F1
#
_entry.id   AF-A0A257GW02-F1
#
_cell.length_a   1.000
_cell.length_b   1.000
_cell.length_c   1.000
_cell.angle_alpha   90.00
_cell.angle_beta   90.00
_cell.angle_gamma   90.00
#
_symmetry.space_group_name_H-M   'P 1'
#
loop_
_entity.id
_entity.type
_entity.pdbx_description
1 polymer ?
#
loop_
_entity_poly.entity_id
_entity_poly.type
_entity_poly.pdbx_seq_one_letter_code
_entity_poly.pdbx_strand_id
1 'polypeptide(L)'
;MKGIAEMAERLVRKAKEYDRDTIPGDYATLAAPCPNCGGVVKENYRRFTCTGAAGASEGCGFSMTKIPAGRSFELPEVETFTAELKLVRDDEINNWKLEFDFGDDAKADGAEAEAIDFTGQPSFGACPKCKGHVYEHGSNYACQHALSAPVTCDFKTGKIILTQPISHEQVTKLLATGKTDLLDGFVSNRTKRKFKAMLFWDEKEGKVGF
;
A
#
# COMPACT_ATOMS: atom_id res chain seq x y z
N MET A 1 47.81 -8.68 -40.33
CA MET A 1 46.74 -7.83 -39.77
C MET A 1 45.31 -8.31 -40.05
N LYS A 2 45.02 -9.17 -41.05
CA LYS A 2 43.63 -9.62 -41.35
C LYS A 2 42.96 -10.48 -40.27
N GLY A 3 43.70 -11.33 -39.54
CA GLY A 3 43.09 -12.26 -38.57
C GLY A 3 42.54 -11.63 -37.27
N ILE A 4 43.05 -10.46 -36.86
CA ILE A 4 42.54 -9.77 -35.65
C ILE A 4 41.22 -9.05 -35.97
N ALA A 5 41.10 -8.49 -37.18
CA ALA A 5 39.87 -7.83 -37.63
C ALA A 5 38.71 -8.84 -37.75
N GLU A 6 38.93 -10.01 -38.35
CA GLU A 6 37.92 -11.08 -38.44
C GLU A 6 37.54 -11.64 -37.06
N MET A 7 38.50 -11.74 -36.14
CA MET A 7 38.22 -12.16 -34.76
C MET A 7 37.40 -11.11 -34.00
N ALA A 8 37.72 -9.82 -34.17
CA ALA A 8 36.97 -8.72 -33.59
C ALA A 8 35.55 -8.63 -34.16
N GLU A 9 35.38 -8.77 -35.48
CA GLU A 9 34.06 -8.80 -36.12
C GLU A 9 33.20 -9.97 -35.63
N ARG A 10 33.80 -11.16 -35.46
CA ARG A 10 33.09 -12.32 -34.90
C ARG A 10 32.68 -12.10 -33.44
N LEU A 11 33.51 -11.42 -32.65
CA LEU A 11 33.20 -11.07 -31.25
C LEU A 11 32.10 -10.02 -31.17
N VAL A 12 32.18 -8.97 -31.98
CA VAL A 12 31.16 -7.91 -32.04
C VAL A 12 29.84 -8.45 -32.59
N ARG A 13 29.87 -9.33 -33.58
CA ARG A 13 28.67 -10.02 -34.08
C ARG A 13 28.04 -10.89 -32.99
N LYS A 14 28.84 -11.72 -32.31
CA LYS A 14 28.35 -12.49 -31.15
C LYS A 14 27.79 -11.60 -30.06
N ALA A 15 28.41 -10.46 -29.75
CA ALA A 15 27.91 -9.52 -28.74
C ALA A 15 26.62 -8.80 -29.17
N LYS A 16 26.44 -8.53 -30.47
CA LYS A 16 25.22 -7.94 -31.05
C LYS A 16 24.06 -8.94 -31.18
N GLU A 17 24.37 -10.20 -31.45
CA GLU A 17 23.40 -11.32 -31.53
C GLU A 17 23.11 -11.94 -30.14
N TYR A 18 23.88 -11.58 -29.11
CA TYR A 18 23.63 -11.93 -27.70
C TYR A 18 22.43 -11.15 -27.19
N ASP A 19 21.24 -11.63 -27.53
CA ASP A 19 20.00 -11.10 -26.99
C ASP A 19 19.87 -11.47 -25.51
N ARG A 20 19.43 -10.53 -24.68
CA ARG A 20 19.42 -10.67 -23.21
C ARG A 20 18.45 -11.76 -22.73
N ASP A 21 17.57 -12.22 -23.60
CA ASP A 21 16.56 -13.25 -23.34
C ASP A 21 17.02 -14.68 -23.66
N THR A 22 18.17 -14.89 -24.32
CA THR A 22 18.72 -16.23 -24.65
C THR A 22 19.86 -16.66 -23.75
N ILE A 23 19.92 -16.18 -22.51
CA ILE A 23 20.89 -16.63 -21.52
C ILE A 23 20.58 -18.11 -21.22
N PRO A 24 21.48 -19.06 -21.54
CA PRO A 24 21.27 -20.46 -21.20
C PRO A 24 21.39 -20.60 -19.68
N GLY A 25 20.34 -21.11 -19.04
CA GLY A 25 20.29 -21.34 -17.60
C GLY A 25 19.29 -22.45 -17.29
N ASP A 26 19.51 -23.12 -16.16
CA ASP A 26 18.56 -24.12 -15.64
C ASP A 26 17.44 -23.37 -14.91
N TYR A 27 16.47 -22.89 -15.68
CA TYR A 27 15.39 -22.05 -15.17
C TYR A 27 14.27 -22.87 -14.55
N ALA A 28 13.78 -22.47 -13.37
CA ALA A 28 12.71 -23.17 -12.69
C ALA A 28 11.36 -22.95 -13.39
N THR A 29 10.51 -23.98 -13.34
CA THR A 29 9.09 -23.86 -13.71
C THR A 29 8.28 -23.61 -12.45
N LEU A 30 7.41 -22.59 -12.47
CA LEU A 30 6.56 -22.28 -11.32
C LEU A 30 5.49 -23.36 -11.16
N ALA A 31 5.22 -23.74 -9.91
CA ALA A 31 4.11 -24.61 -9.57
C ALA A 31 2.74 -23.90 -9.74
N ALA A 32 2.72 -22.58 -9.60
CA ALA A 32 1.51 -21.78 -9.75
C ALA A 32 1.18 -21.57 -11.25
N PRO A 33 -0.08 -21.80 -11.67
CA PRO A 33 -0.51 -21.58 -13.04
C PRO A 33 -0.59 -20.08 -13.36
N CYS A 34 -0.53 -19.74 -14.65
CA CYS A 34 -0.61 -18.36 -15.10
C CYS A 34 -1.97 -17.75 -14.72
N PRO A 35 -1.99 -16.56 -14.08
CA PRO A 35 -3.24 -15.92 -13.65
C PRO A 35 -4.12 -15.46 -14.82
N ASN A 36 -3.56 -15.31 -16.03
CA ASN A 36 -4.30 -14.85 -17.20
C ASN A 36 -4.93 -16.00 -18.01
N CYS A 37 -4.28 -17.17 -18.09
CA CYS A 37 -4.75 -18.26 -18.96
C CYS A 37 -4.65 -19.67 -18.35
N GLY A 38 -4.20 -19.80 -17.10
CA GLY A 38 -3.99 -21.09 -16.45
C GLY A 38 -2.77 -21.89 -16.95
N GLY A 39 -2.00 -21.35 -17.90
CA GLY A 39 -0.84 -22.02 -18.50
C GLY A 39 0.40 -22.09 -17.60
N VAL A 40 1.44 -22.77 -18.06
CA VAL A 40 2.68 -22.96 -17.31
C VAL A 40 3.54 -21.69 -17.35
N VAL A 41 3.97 -21.22 -16.18
CA VAL A 41 4.87 -20.07 -16.05
C VAL A 41 6.29 -20.56 -15.82
N LYS A 42 7.23 -20.07 -16.63
CA LYS A 42 8.65 -20.39 -16.52
C LYS A 42 9.47 -19.18 -16.14
N GLU A 43 10.52 -19.42 -15.38
CA GLU A 43 11.52 -18.45 -15.06
C GLU A 43 12.39 -18.15 -16.28
N ASN A 44 12.78 -16.88 -16.45
CA ASN A 44 13.85 -16.43 -17.32
C ASN A 44 14.80 -15.55 -16.49
N TYR A 45 15.89 -15.04 -17.05
CA TYR A 45 16.94 -14.32 -16.32
C TYR A 45 16.42 -13.20 -15.40
N ARG A 46 15.45 -12.39 -15.86
CA ARG A 46 14.89 -11.25 -15.10
C ARG A 46 13.40 -11.29 -14.85
N ARG A 47 12.68 -12.25 -15.43
CA ARG A 47 11.21 -12.26 -15.47
C ARG A 47 10.67 -13.67 -15.29
N PHE A 48 9.41 -13.78 -14.91
CA PHE A 48 8.62 -14.98 -15.07
C PHE A 48 7.66 -14.77 -16.25
N THR A 49 7.67 -15.67 -17.22
CA THR A 49 6.89 -15.57 -18.46
C THR A 49 5.98 -16.78 -18.63
N CYS A 50 4.75 -16.54 -19.08
CA CYS A 50 3.85 -17.62 -19.45
C CYS A 50 4.30 -18.28 -20.75
N THR A 51 4.32 -19.62 -20.77
CA THR A 51 4.71 -20.46 -21.91
C THR A 51 3.57 -21.33 -22.43
N GLY A 52 2.33 -20.93 -22.08
CA GLY A 52 1.08 -21.57 -22.51
C GLY A 52 0.77 -22.88 -21.76
N ALA A 53 -0.34 -23.52 -22.12
CA ALA A 53 -0.84 -24.71 -21.42
C ALA A 53 0.12 -25.91 -21.44
N ALA A 54 0.93 -26.05 -22.50
CA ALA A 54 1.89 -27.15 -22.68
C ALA A 54 3.34 -26.77 -22.31
N GLY A 55 3.60 -25.54 -21.85
CA GLY A 55 4.94 -25.11 -21.41
C GLY A 55 5.98 -24.92 -22.51
N ALA A 56 5.56 -24.83 -23.78
CA ALA A 56 6.44 -24.73 -24.96
C ALA A 56 5.89 -23.82 -26.08
N SER A 57 4.89 -22.98 -25.80
CA SER A 57 4.35 -22.01 -26.76
C SER A 57 4.63 -20.56 -26.34
N GLU A 58 4.30 -19.58 -27.21
CA GLU A 58 4.45 -18.14 -26.93
C GLU A 58 3.59 -17.63 -25.74
N GLY A 59 2.79 -18.50 -25.12
CA GLY A 59 1.96 -18.18 -23.97
C GLY A 59 0.92 -17.10 -24.26
N CYS A 60 0.35 -16.52 -23.20
CA CYS A 60 -0.67 -15.48 -23.29
C CYS A 60 -0.09 -14.06 -23.15
N GLY A 61 1.21 -13.87 -23.35
CA GLY A 61 1.90 -12.58 -23.15
C GLY A 61 2.09 -12.14 -21.70
N PHE A 62 1.75 -12.97 -20.72
CA PHE A 62 1.99 -12.67 -19.31
C PHE A 62 3.48 -12.66 -19.00
N SER A 63 3.98 -11.55 -18.46
CA SER A 63 5.34 -11.44 -17.94
C SER A 63 5.41 -10.56 -16.70
N MET A 64 6.04 -11.05 -15.63
CA MET A 64 6.32 -10.27 -14.42
C MET A 64 7.83 -10.19 -14.14
N THR A 65 8.30 -9.11 -13.53
CA THR A 65 9.70 -8.95 -13.13
C THR A 65 9.99 -9.69 -11.83
N LYS A 66 11.19 -10.26 -11.69
CA LYS A 66 11.67 -10.84 -10.42
C LYS A 66 11.99 -9.79 -9.36
N ILE A 67 12.29 -8.57 -9.79
CA ILE A 67 12.66 -7.46 -8.92
C ILE A 67 11.55 -6.40 -9.02
N PRO A 68 10.60 -6.37 -8.07
CA PRO A 68 9.61 -5.31 -8.02
C PRO A 68 10.30 -3.97 -7.70
N ALA A 69 9.96 -2.91 -8.44
CA ALA A 69 10.42 -1.53 -8.23
C ALA A 69 11.95 -1.28 -8.20
N GLY A 70 12.79 -2.25 -8.56
CA GLY A 70 14.24 -2.06 -8.77
C GLY A 70 15.09 -1.92 -7.49
N ARG A 71 14.53 -2.22 -6.30
CA ARG A 71 15.25 -2.18 -5.03
C ARG A 71 15.35 -3.59 -4.43
N SER A 72 16.53 -3.96 -3.93
CA SER A 72 16.72 -5.12 -3.05
C SER A 72 16.32 -4.75 -1.62
N PHE A 73 15.59 -5.63 -0.94
CA PHE A 73 15.24 -5.47 0.47
C PHE A 73 16.37 -5.99 1.37
N GLU A 74 16.53 -5.38 2.53
CA GLU A 74 17.44 -5.85 3.57
C GLU A 74 16.77 -6.92 4.46
N LEU A 75 17.55 -7.87 4.99
CA LEU A 75 17.04 -8.96 5.84
C LEU A 75 16.07 -8.52 6.96
N PRO A 76 16.36 -7.44 7.74
CA PRO A 76 15.46 -6.99 8.80
C PRO A 76 14.14 -6.42 8.29
N GLU A 77 14.12 -5.87 7.06
CA GLU A 77 12.90 -5.40 6.43
C GLU A 77 12.00 -6.60 6.15
N VAL A 78 12.54 -7.67 5.56
CA VAL A 78 11.78 -8.88 5.21
C VAL A 78 11.24 -9.61 6.44
N GLU A 79 11.98 -9.65 7.55
CA GLU A 79 11.54 -10.31 8.79
C GLU A 79 10.28 -9.68 9.43
N THR A 80 9.95 -8.44 9.09
CA THR A 80 8.79 -7.71 9.63
C THR A 80 7.57 -7.74 8.70
N PHE A 81 7.70 -8.22 7.46
CA PHE A 81 6.60 -8.24 6.49
C PHE A 81 5.74 -9.50 6.65
N THR A 82 4.52 -9.34 7.15
CA THR A 82 3.42 -10.32 7.02
C THR A 82 2.44 -9.89 5.93
N ALA A 83 2.95 -9.54 4.75
CA ALA A 83 2.13 -9.13 3.61
C ALA A 83 2.08 -10.24 2.57
N GLU A 84 0.89 -10.48 1.99
CA GLU A 84 0.73 -11.37 0.85
C GLU A 84 0.92 -10.58 -0.45
N LEU A 85 1.72 -11.12 -1.37
CA LEU A 85 1.91 -10.49 -2.69
C LEU A 85 0.73 -10.85 -3.60
N LYS A 86 0.00 -9.83 -4.04
CA LYS A 86 -1.13 -9.97 -4.97
C LYS A 86 -0.75 -9.45 -6.35
N LEU A 87 -1.18 -10.17 -7.38
CA LEU A 87 -1.09 -9.70 -8.75
C LEU A 87 -2.37 -8.93 -9.09
N VAL A 88 -2.24 -7.65 -9.41
CA VAL A 88 -3.33 -6.77 -9.82
C VAL A 88 -3.13 -6.37 -11.28
N ARG A 89 -4.21 -6.43 -12.07
CA ARG A 89 -4.18 -6.04 -13.47
C ARG A 89 -4.13 -4.51 -13.57
N ASP A 90 -3.14 -3.99 -14.27
CA ASP A 90 -3.01 -2.56 -14.57
C ASP A 90 -3.37 -2.34 -16.05
N ASP A 91 -4.48 -1.63 -16.27
CA ASP A 91 -5.03 -1.37 -17.61
C ASP A 91 -4.26 -0.27 -18.36
N GLU A 92 -3.52 0.60 -17.66
CA GLU A 92 -2.67 1.62 -18.29
C GLU A 92 -1.41 1.00 -18.89
N ILE A 93 -0.82 0.03 -18.19
CA ILE A 93 0.39 -0.67 -18.63
C ILE A 93 0.04 -1.93 -19.46
N ASN A 94 -1.24 -2.28 -19.56
CA ASN A 94 -1.72 -3.53 -20.18
C ASN A 94 -1.00 -4.78 -19.62
N ASN A 95 -0.52 -4.71 -18.39
CA ASN A 95 0.26 -5.77 -17.76
C ASN A 95 -0.14 -5.97 -16.29
N TRP A 96 0.32 -7.06 -15.70
CA TRP A 96 0.07 -7.36 -14.29
C TRP A 96 1.14 -6.71 -13.43
N LYS A 97 0.71 -6.00 -12.40
CA LYS A 97 1.55 -5.36 -11.40
C LYS A 97 1.49 -6.17 -10.10
N LEU A 98 2.62 -6.23 -9.40
CA LEU A 98 2.69 -6.78 -8.06
C LEU A 98 2.31 -5.69 -7.07
N GLU A 99 1.29 -5.94 -6.28
CA GLU A 99 0.88 -5.10 -5.15
C GLU A 99 0.99 -5.91 -3.86
N PHE A 100 1.41 -5.23 -2.79
CA PHE A 100 1.51 -5.83 -1.48
C PHE A 100 0.16 -5.70 -0.79
N ASP A 101 -0.45 -6.83 -0.45
CA ASP A 101 -1.66 -6.90 0.36
C ASP A 101 -1.24 -7.06 1.83
N PHE A 102 -1.42 -5.99 2.60
CA PHE A 102 -1.12 -5.99 4.03
C PHE A 102 -2.32 -6.45 4.88
N GLY A 103 -3.39 -6.97 4.26
CA GLY A 103 -4.58 -7.47 4.96
C GLY A 103 -5.49 -6.39 5.56
N ASP A 104 -5.08 -5.12 5.52
CA ASP A 104 -5.86 -3.99 6.06
C ASP A 104 -6.87 -3.41 5.04
N ASP A 105 -6.59 -3.48 3.73
CA ASP A 105 -7.47 -2.88 2.71
C ASP A 105 -8.67 -3.77 2.34
N ALA A 106 -8.55 -5.10 2.50
CA ALA A 106 -9.70 -6.01 2.34
C ALA A 106 -10.73 -5.90 3.48
N LYS A 107 -10.35 -5.29 4.62
CA LYS A 107 -11.28 -4.97 5.72
C LYS A 107 -12.02 -3.64 5.52
N ALA A 108 -11.77 -2.90 4.45
CA ALA A 108 -12.50 -1.67 4.12
C ALA A 108 -13.86 -1.96 3.44
N ASP A 109 -14.01 -3.11 2.78
CA ASP A 109 -15.22 -3.48 2.03
C ASP A 109 -15.91 -4.72 2.64
N GLY A 110 -16.49 -4.54 3.84
CA GLY A 110 -17.73 -5.23 4.20
C GLY A 110 -17.67 -6.69 4.69
N ALA A 111 -16.59 -7.15 5.31
CA ALA A 111 -16.59 -8.45 6.00
C ALA A 111 -16.16 -8.30 7.47
N GLU A 112 -17.17 -8.39 8.34
CA GLU A 112 -17.11 -8.73 9.77
C GLU A 112 -16.10 -7.93 10.60
N ALA A 113 -16.58 -6.78 11.09
CA ALA A 113 -16.01 -6.15 12.28
C ALA A 113 -16.07 -7.16 13.43
N GLU A 114 -14.97 -7.88 13.66
CA GLU A 114 -14.65 -8.39 14.99
C GLU A 114 -14.93 -7.26 15.96
N ALA A 115 -15.85 -7.49 16.90
CA ALA A 115 -16.25 -6.49 17.87
C ALA A 115 -14.98 -6.03 18.59
N ILE A 116 -14.53 -4.83 18.25
CA ILE A 116 -13.33 -4.25 18.83
C ILE A 116 -13.60 -4.14 20.33
N ASP A 117 -12.84 -4.89 21.10
CA ASP A 117 -12.96 -4.89 22.55
C ASP A 117 -12.31 -3.60 23.08
N PHE A 118 -13.15 -2.61 23.38
CA PHE A 118 -12.72 -1.34 23.98
C PHE A 118 -12.46 -1.47 25.50
N THR A 119 -12.49 -2.68 26.08
CA THR A 119 -12.23 -2.86 27.50
C THR A 119 -10.78 -2.48 27.84
N GLY A 120 -10.62 -1.46 28.69
CA GLY A 120 -9.32 -0.96 29.15
C GLY A 120 -8.82 0.33 28.47
N GLN A 121 -9.47 0.83 27.41
CA GLN A 121 -9.13 2.14 26.85
C GLN A 121 -9.94 3.28 27.50
N PRO A 122 -9.28 4.39 27.93
CA PRO A 122 -9.99 5.56 28.39
C PRO A 122 -10.71 6.25 27.22
N SER A 123 -12.01 6.50 27.37
CA SER A 123 -12.78 7.32 26.42
C SER A 123 -12.38 8.79 26.55
N PHE A 124 -12.09 9.45 25.42
CA PHE A 124 -11.67 10.86 25.39
C PHE A 124 -12.82 11.86 25.50
N GLY A 125 -14.05 11.41 25.24
CA GLY A 125 -15.24 12.24 25.33
C GLY A 125 -16.42 11.69 24.53
N ALA A 126 -17.52 12.44 24.54
CA ALA A 126 -18.70 12.13 23.75
C ALA A 126 -18.55 12.64 22.31
N CYS A 127 -18.96 11.83 21.34
CA CYS A 127 -18.98 12.19 19.93
C CYS A 127 -19.99 13.33 19.68
N PRO A 128 -19.62 14.38 18.94
CA PRO A 128 -20.51 15.50 18.64
C PRO A 128 -21.73 15.09 17.78
N LYS A 129 -21.64 14.00 17.00
CA LYS A 129 -22.76 13.51 16.16
C LYS A 129 -23.74 12.61 16.89
N CYS A 130 -23.25 11.56 17.55
CA CYS A 130 -24.09 10.49 18.10
C CYS A 130 -24.02 10.38 19.64
N LYS A 131 -23.23 11.22 20.31
CA LYS A 131 -22.98 11.19 21.76
C LYS A 131 -22.36 9.88 22.29
N GLY A 132 -21.93 8.97 21.41
CA GLY A 132 -21.19 7.76 21.78
C GLY A 132 -19.76 8.08 22.23
N HIS A 133 -19.07 7.11 22.82
CA HIS A 133 -17.70 7.29 23.29
C HIS A 133 -16.70 7.33 22.13
N VAL A 134 -15.65 8.15 22.27
CA VAL A 134 -14.55 8.27 21.31
C VAL A 134 -13.31 7.61 21.87
N TYR A 135 -12.72 6.71 21.07
CA TYR A 135 -11.56 5.89 21.41
C TYR A 135 -10.42 6.10 20.41
N GLU A 136 -9.22 5.66 20.80
CA GLU A 136 -8.07 5.60 19.92
C GLU A 136 -8.09 4.34 19.07
N HIS A 137 -8.08 4.50 17.75
CA HIS A 137 -8.05 3.40 16.80
C HIS A 137 -7.01 3.66 15.71
N GLY A 138 -5.87 2.96 15.81
CA GLY A 138 -4.72 3.15 14.91
C GLY A 138 -4.23 4.60 14.91
N SER A 139 -4.24 5.24 13.74
CA SER A 139 -3.81 6.64 13.54
C SER A 139 -4.92 7.68 13.75
N ASN A 140 -6.11 7.26 14.19
CA ASN A 140 -7.29 8.14 14.36
C ASN A 140 -7.90 8.02 15.76
N TYR A 141 -8.64 9.04 16.15
CA TYR A 141 -9.67 8.96 17.19
C TYR A 141 -11.02 8.73 16.51
N ALA A 142 -11.69 7.65 16.85
CA ALA A 142 -12.92 7.20 16.19
C ALA A 142 -14.02 6.97 17.23
N CYS A 143 -15.27 7.23 16.83
CA CYS A 143 -16.41 6.90 17.68
C CYS A 143 -16.63 5.38 17.72
N GLN A 144 -17.05 4.85 18.87
CA GLN A 144 -17.45 3.44 19.02
C GLN A 144 -18.48 3.01 17.96
N HIS A 145 -19.42 3.90 17.63
CA HIS A 145 -20.50 3.65 16.67
C HIS A 145 -20.05 3.75 15.20
N ALA A 146 -18.84 4.28 14.97
CA ALA A 146 -18.19 4.28 13.67
C ALA A 146 -17.37 3.01 13.41
N LEU A 147 -17.18 2.20 14.46
CA LEU A 147 -16.41 0.97 14.45
C LEU A 147 -17.28 -0.26 14.74
N SER A 148 -18.45 -0.08 15.36
CA SER A 148 -19.42 -1.16 15.57
C SER A 148 -20.18 -1.52 14.30
N ALA A 149 -20.53 -2.79 14.15
CA ALA A 149 -21.55 -3.24 13.20
C ALA A 149 -22.90 -3.35 13.92
N PRO A 150 -23.98 -2.66 13.50
CA PRO A 150 -24.07 -1.74 12.36
C PRO A 150 -23.41 -0.38 12.58
N VAL A 151 -22.81 0.18 11.51
CA VAL A 151 -22.17 1.50 11.54
C VAL A 151 -23.26 2.57 11.58
N THR A 152 -23.32 3.33 12.67
CA THR A 152 -24.34 4.37 12.89
C THR A 152 -23.75 5.78 13.02
N CYS A 153 -22.42 5.91 13.02
CA CYS A 153 -21.72 7.18 13.06
C CYS A 153 -20.51 7.20 12.12
N ASP A 154 -20.18 8.35 11.57
CA ASP A 154 -19.06 8.57 10.64
C ASP A 154 -17.96 9.47 11.24
N PHE A 155 -18.04 9.80 12.53
CA PHE A 155 -17.05 10.64 13.21
C PHE A 155 -15.68 9.94 13.33
N LYS A 156 -14.67 10.54 12.68
CA LYS A 156 -13.24 10.16 12.79
C LYS A 156 -12.39 11.43 12.71
N THR A 157 -11.37 11.54 13.55
CA THR A 157 -10.36 12.62 13.50
C THR A 157 -8.96 12.05 13.60
N GLY A 158 -8.00 12.60 12.85
CA GLY A 158 -6.62 12.10 12.84
C GLY A 158 -5.87 12.43 14.12
N LYS A 159 -4.98 11.52 14.57
CA LYS A 159 -4.02 11.80 15.64
C LYS A 159 -2.97 12.82 15.23
N ILE A 160 -2.69 12.91 13.93
CA ILE A 160 -1.76 13.86 13.33
C ILE A 160 -2.48 14.61 12.22
N ILE A 161 -2.53 15.93 12.31
CA ILE A 161 -3.16 16.81 11.31
C ILE A 161 -2.08 17.78 10.81
N LEU A 162 -1.77 17.74 9.50
CA LEU A 162 -0.73 18.57 8.88
C LEU A 162 0.61 18.57 9.66
N THR A 163 1.08 17.37 10.02
CA THR A 163 2.32 17.11 10.78
C THR A 163 2.23 17.42 12.28
N GLN A 164 1.19 18.11 12.74
CA GLN A 164 0.99 18.39 14.16
C GLN A 164 0.29 17.21 14.86
N PRO A 165 0.93 16.57 15.86
CA PRO A 165 0.24 15.61 16.72
C PRO A 165 -0.75 16.34 17.63
N ILE A 166 -1.95 15.80 17.73
CA ILE A 166 -3.01 16.32 18.60
C ILE A 166 -2.97 15.54 19.91
N SER A 167 -2.65 16.23 21.01
CA SER A 167 -2.59 15.60 22.33
C SER A 167 -3.98 15.20 22.82
N HIS A 168 -4.02 14.24 23.74
CA HIS A 168 -5.26 13.69 24.29
C HIS A 168 -6.14 14.77 24.92
N GLU A 169 -5.52 15.71 25.63
CA GLU A 169 -6.20 16.86 26.24
C GLU A 169 -6.91 17.73 25.20
N GLN A 170 -6.29 17.93 24.03
CA GLN A 170 -6.88 18.74 22.95
C GLN A 170 -8.08 18.04 22.32
N VAL A 171 -8.04 16.71 22.18
CA VAL A 171 -9.21 15.95 21.71
C VAL A 171 -10.34 16.00 22.72
N THR A 172 -10.05 15.83 24.01
CA THR A 172 -11.07 15.98 25.05
C THR A 172 -11.70 17.37 25.04
N LYS A 173 -10.90 18.44 24.84
CA LYS A 173 -11.41 19.80 24.66
C LYS A 173 -12.25 19.93 23.39
N LEU A 174 -11.77 19.44 22.24
CA LEU A 174 -12.51 19.45 20.98
C LEU A 174 -13.89 18.80 21.12
N LEU A 175 -13.98 17.69 21.84
CA LEU A 175 -15.24 16.97 22.08
C LEU A 175 -16.14 17.67 23.11
N ALA A 176 -15.56 18.30 24.14
CA ALA A 176 -16.32 18.96 25.21
C ALA A 176 -16.80 20.38 24.84
N THR A 177 -15.97 21.17 24.18
CA THR A 177 -16.22 22.59 23.87
C THR A 177 -16.44 22.85 22.37
N GLY A 178 -16.19 21.85 21.52
CA GLY A 178 -16.24 21.98 20.06
C GLY A 178 -14.98 22.57 19.44
N LYS A 179 -13.98 22.97 20.24
CA LYS A 179 -12.74 23.63 19.78
C LYS A 179 -11.51 23.24 20.59
N THR A 180 -10.35 23.19 19.95
CA THR A 180 -9.04 23.05 20.63
C THR A 180 -8.47 24.40 21.04
N ASP A 181 -7.40 24.38 21.83
CA ASP A 181 -6.57 25.56 22.05
C ASP A 181 -5.80 25.93 20.76
N LEU A 182 -5.09 27.07 20.81
CA LEU A 182 -4.22 27.50 19.72
C LEU A 182 -3.00 26.59 19.62
N LEU A 183 -2.91 25.81 18.54
CA LEU A 183 -1.78 24.94 18.22
C LEU A 183 -0.90 25.61 17.15
N ASP A 184 0.42 25.51 17.29
CA ASP A 184 1.39 26.26 16.47
C ASP A 184 2.33 25.41 15.61
N GLY A 185 2.22 24.09 15.66
CA GLY A 185 3.07 23.19 14.88
C GLY A 185 2.46 22.69 13.57
N PHE A 186 1.38 23.28 13.07
CA PHE A 186 0.84 22.94 11.75
C PHE A 186 1.77 23.41 10.63
N VAL A 187 2.02 22.55 9.64
CA VAL A 187 2.83 22.87 8.45
C VAL A 187 1.95 22.84 7.21
N SER A 188 1.86 23.97 6.50
CA SER A 188 1.04 24.03 5.27
C SER A 188 1.65 23.18 4.15
N ASN A 189 0.87 22.29 3.54
CA ASN A 189 1.32 21.52 2.37
C ASN A 189 1.66 22.43 1.17
N ARG A 190 1.02 23.60 1.05
CA ARG A 190 1.24 24.52 -0.09
C ARG A 190 2.51 25.35 0.07
N THR A 191 2.74 25.93 1.24
CA THR A 191 3.85 26.89 1.46
C THR A 191 4.98 26.33 2.30
N LYS A 192 4.81 25.14 2.90
CA LYS A 192 5.73 24.51 3.87
C LYS A 192 6.08 25.40 5.08
N ARG A 193 5.28 26.44 5.33
CA ARG A 193 5.45 27.34 6.48
C ARG A 193 4.62 26.84 7.66
N LYS A 194 5.14 27.08 8.87
CA LYS A 194 4.41 26.85 10.11
C LYS A 194 3.32 27.90 10.28
N PHE A 195 2.14 27.49 10.74
CA PHE A 195 1.05 28.39 11.07
C PHE A 195 0.36 27.97 12.36
N LYS A 196 -0.28 28.94 13.00
CA LYS A 196 -1.04 28.72 14.24
C LYS A 196 -2.52 28.67 13.91
N ALA A 197 -3.23 27.68 14.42
CA ALA A 197 -4.66 27.52 14.22
C ALA A 197 -5.31 26.81 15.40
N MET A 198 -6.62 26.93 15.52
CA MET A 198 -7.44 26.12 16.42
C MET A 198 -8.19 25.13 15.55
N LEU A 199 -8.41 23.92 16.04
CA LEU A 199 -9.26 22.96 15.38
C LEU A 199 -10.68 23.11 15.90
N PHE A 200 -11.66 23.09 15.01
CA PHE A 200 -13.07 23.07 15.38
C PHE A 200 -13.81 21.97 14.64
N TRP A 201 -14.89 21.51 15.24
CA TRP A 201 -15.80 20.57 14.60
C TRP A 201 -16.78 21.32 13.70
N ASP A 202 -16.83 20.99 12.41
CA ASP A 202 -17.82 21.49 11.47
C ASP A 202 -19.00 20.51 11.38
N GLU A 203 -20.16 20.92 11.89
CA GLU A 203 -21.39 20.10 11.85
C GLU A 203 -21.94 19.89 10.44
N LYS A 204 -21.69 20.82 9.50
CA LYS A 204 -22.20 20.74 8.13
C LYS A 204 -21.40 19.77 7.29
N GLU A 205 -20.07 19.81 7.41
CA GLU A 205 -19.19 18.88 6.70
C GLU A 205 -18.96 17.57 7.45
N GLY A 206 -19.26 17.54 8.76
CA GLY A 206 -19.01 16.37 9.60
C GLY A 206 -17.52 16.08 9.75
N LYS A 207 -16.67 17.11 9.77
CA LYS A 207 -15.20 17.00 9.81
C LYS A 207 -14.59 18.01 10.76
N VAL A 208 -13.36 17.74 11.19
CA VAL A 208 -12.55 18.68 11.97
C VAL A 208 -11.78 19.59 11.01
N GLY A 209 -12.03 20.90 11.11
CA GLY A 209 -11.42 21.95 10.30
C GLY A 209 -10.55 22.92 11.12
N PHE A 210 -9.96 23.90 10.45
CA PHE A 210 -9.15 24.99 11.00
C PHE A 210 -9.89 26.31 11.00
#